data_AF-A0A4U0ZKB1-F1
#
_entry.id   AF-A0A4U0ZKB1-F1
#
_cell.length_a   1.000
_cell.length_b   1.000
_cell.length_c   1.000
_cell.angle_alpha   90.00
_cell.angle_beta   90.00
_cell.angle_gamma   90.00
#
_symmetry.space_group_name_H-M   'P 1'
#
loop_
_entity.id
_entity.type
_entity.pdbx_description
1 polymer ?
#
loop_
_entity_poly.entity_id
_entity_poly.type
_entity_poly.pdbx_seq_one_letter_code
_entity_poly.pdbx_strand_id
1 'polypeptide(L)'
;MKNEKTKEVAELVESFCKRYFTEELTACALRLCDKLGRIRKLDITRGKKEIWAASIVYVIARVNFLFDKANNNFLTSDIICDFFNTKKTTTGNKATTIEKTLNIGIGDTNYCTTEIIESFSFVETPDGFILPQKMANEMIKEIVIRTANAEESREIDEFMAEKKRQEEEAGQRRRERRAEINREIAEKKSKKKEEEQAKINERQLKLW
;
A
#
# COMPACT_ATOMS: atom_id res chain seq x y z
N MET A 1 3.16 -6.29 -27.66
CA MET A 1 1.86 -7.02 -27.49
C MET A 1 1.25 -6.77 -26.10
N LYS A 2 -0.03 -7.11 -25.82
CA LYS A 2 -0.67 -6.84 -24.51
C LYS A 2 0.11 -7.43 -23.33
N ASN A 3 0.58 -8.67 -23.45
CA ASN A 3 1.36 -9.35 -22.42
C ASN A 3 2.71 -8.67 -22.12
N GLU A 4 3.38 -8.17 -23.16
CA GLU A 4 4.63 -7.43 -23.02
C GLU A 4 4.41 -6.12 -22.27
N LYS A 5 3.36 -5.38 -22.62
CA LYS A 5 3.02 -4.14 -21.91
C LYS A 5 2.69 -4.39 -20.45
N THR A 6 1.96 -5.46 -20.14
CA THR A 6 1.66 -5.86 -18.75
C THR A 6 2.92 -6.18 -17.97
N LYS A 7 3.92 -6.85 -18.59
CA LYS A 7 5.22 -7.11 -17.94
C LYS A 7 5.96 -5.82 -17.61
N GLU A 8 6.04 -4.87 -18.56
CA GLU A 8 6.67 -3.57 -18.30
C GLU A 8 6.01 -2.82 -17.13
N VAL A 9 4.67 -2.89 -17.04
CA VAL A 9 3.92 -2.28 -15.94
C VAL A 9 4.20 -3.00 -14.62
N ALA A 10 4.24 -4.34 -14.63
CA ALA A 10 4.55 -5.12 -13.44
C ALA A 10 5.94 -4.82 -12.89
N GLU A 11 6.96 -4.72 -13.75
CA GLU A 11 8.33 -4.35 -13.35
C GLU A 11 8.38 -2.97 -12.67
N LEU A 12 7.64 -1.99 -13.20
CA LEU A 12 7.52 -0.67 -12.60
C LEU A 12 6.81 -0.72 -11.23
N VAL A 13 5.73 -1.50 -11.11
CA VAL A 13 5.02 -1.72 -9.86
C VAL A 13 5.93 -2.39 -8.83
N GLU A 14 6.65 -3.46 -9.20
CA GLU A 14 7.60 -4.14 -8.34
C GLU A 14 8.69 -3.22 -7.82
N SER A 15 9.25 -2.35 -8.69
CA SER A 15 10.25 -1.38 -8.30
C SER A 15 9.76 -0.42 -7.20
N PHE A 16 8.51 0.05 -7.32
CA PHE A 16 7.88 0.86 -6.27
C PHE A 16 7.65 0.03 -5.00
N CYS A 17 7.08 -1.16 -5.14
CA CYS A 17 6.72 -2.02 -4.02
C CYS A 17 7.95 -2.42 -3.19
N LYS A 18 9.06 -2.79 -3.85
CA LYS A 18 10.38 -3.05 -3.25
C LYS A 18 10.91 -1.90 -2.42
N ARG A 19 10.38 -0.68 -2.57
CA ARG A 19 10.77 0.51 -1.82
C ARG A 19 9.74 1.01 -0.80
N TYR A 20 8.45 0.77 -1.01
CA TYR A 20 7.40 1.38 -0.18
C TYR A 20 6.40 0.41 0.42
N PHE A 21 6.22 -0.78 -0.16
CA PHE A 21 5.20 -1.72 0.29
C PHE A 21 5.80 -2.85 1.13
N THR A 22 4.93 -3.53 1.88
CA THR A 22 5.17 -4.84 2.48
C THR A 22 4.99 -5.93 1.42
N GLU A 23 5.38 -7.16 1.74
CA GLU A 23 5.16 -8.32 0.85
C GLU A 23 3.67 -8.52 0.55
N GLU A 24 2.80 -8.40 1.55
CA GLU A 24 1.35 -8.57 1.37
C GLU A 24 0.75 -7.48 0.45
N LEU A 25 1.13 -6.21 0.66
CA LEU A 25 0.70 -5.12 -0.22
C LEU A 25 1.27 -5.28 -1.64
N THR A 26 2.50 -5.79 -1.76
CA THR A 26 3.12 -6.09 -3.06
C THR A 26 2.32 -7.16 -3.80
N ALA A 27 1.94 -8.24 -3.10
CA ALA A 27 1.11 -9.29 -3.68
C ALA A 27 -0.25 -8.74 -4.15
N CYS A 28 -0.88 -7.84 -3.40
CA CYS A 28 -2.11 -7.16 -3.82
C CYS A 28 -1.90 -6.35 -5.12
N ALA A 29 -0.82 -5.58 -5.21
CA ALA A 29 -0.52 -4.76 -6.39
C ALA A 29 -0.25 -5.61 -7.64
N LEU A 30 0.51 -6.70 -7.50
CA LEU A 30 0.81 -7.61 -8.61
C LEU A 30 -0.42 -8.39 -9.07
N ARG A 31 -1.28 -8.84 -8.14
CA ARG A 31 -2.58 -9.43 -8.48
C ARG A 31 -3.44 -8.46 -9.30
N LEU A 32 -3.49 -7.18 -8.92
CA LEU A 32 -4.22 -6.17 -9.67
C LEU A 32 -3.63 -5.94 -11.06
N CYS A 33 -2.30 -5.86 -11.18
CA CYS A 33 -1.62 -5.73 -12.47
C CYS A 33 -1.94 -6.90 -13.42
N ASP A 34 -1.88 -8.13 -12.91
CA ASP A 34 -2.20 -9.34 -13.66
C ASP A 34 -3.68 -9.37 -14.09
N LYS A 35 -4.61 -9.00 -13.19
CA LYS A 35 -6.04 -8.87 -13.53
C LYS A 35 -6.27 -7.88 -14.67
N LEU A 36 -5.58 -6.74 -14.66
CA LEU A 36 -5.65 -5.71 -15.70
C LEU A 36 -5.08 -6.19 -17.05
N GLY A 37 -4.04 -7.03 -17.03
CA GLY A 37 -3.53 -7.67 -18.24
C GLY A 37 -4.56 -8.57 -18.93
N ARG A 38 -5.45 -9.20 -18.16
CA ARG A 38 -6.42 -10.18 -18.67
C ARG A 38 -7.78 -9.58 -19.04
N ILE A 39 -8.22 -8.53 -18.36
CA ILE A 39 -9.55 -7.97 -18.60
C ILE A 39 -9.66 -7.25 -19.96
N ARG A 40 -10.80 -7.40 -20.66
CA ARG A 40 -11.07 -6.73 -21.95
C ARG A 40 -11.59 -5.30 -21.78
N LYS A 41 -12.33 -5.01 -20.70
CA LYS A 41 -12.94 -3.70 -20.44
C LYS A 41 -11.92 -2.59 -20.25
N LEU A 42 -10.70 -2.92 -19.80
CA LEU A 42 -9.59 -1.99 -19.64
C LEU A 42 -8.46 -2.43 -20.57
N ASP A 43 -8.03 -1.52 -21.42
CA ASP A 43 -6.95 -1.77 -22.37
C ASP A 43 -5.64 -1.18 -21.84
N ILE A 44 -4.84 -2.01 -21.16
CA ILE A 44 -3.54 -1.65 -20.60
C ILE A 44 -2.53 -1.22 -21.68
N THR A 45 -2.79 -1.54 -22.96
CA THR A 45 -1.93 -1.10 -24.08
C THR A 45 -2.13 0.37 -24.42
N ARG A 46 -3.24 0.98 -23.98
CA ARG A 46 -3.53 2.40 -24.22
C ARG A 46 -2.98 3.27 -23.10
N GLY A 47 -2.12 4.20 -23.48
CA GLY A 47 -1.51 5.18 -22.57
C GLY A 47 -0.13 4.77 -22.07
N LYS A 48 0.46 5.64 -21.24
CA LYS A 48 1.81 5.47 -20.69
C LYS A 48 1.85 4.38 -19.62
N LYS A 49 2.89 3.52 -19.62
CA LYS A 49 3.05 2.43 -18.63
C LYS A 49 3.18 2.95 -17.21
N GLU A 50 3.80 4.12 -17.07
CA GLU A 50 4.01 4.82 -15.81
C GLU A 50 2.67 5.22 -15.17
N ILE A 51 1.69 5.65 -15.97
CA ILE A 51 0.36 6.00 -15.46
C ILE A 51 -0.38 4.74 -15.01
N TRP A 52 -0.25 3.63 -15.74
CA TRP A 52 -0.83 2.35 -15.32
C TRP A 52 -0.22 1.85 -14.00
N ALA A 53 1.11 1.84 -13.90
CA ALA A 53 1.81 1.43 -12.69
C ALA A 53 1.44 2.32 -11.49
N ALA A 54 1.47 3.64 -11.67
CA ALA A 54 1.08 4.60 -10.65
C ALA A 54 -0.37 4.39 -10.20
N SER A 55 -1.30 4.18 -11.13
CA SER A 55 -2.71 3.95 -10.80
C SER A 55 -2.94 2.63 -10.06
N ILE A 56 -2.22 1.54 -10.40
CA ILE A 56 -2.28 0.26 -9.66
C ILE A 56 -1.87 0.47 -8.21
N VAL A 57 -0.70 1.06 -7.99
CA VAL A 57 -0.19 1.37 -6.64
C VAL A 57 -1.16 2.28 -5.90
N TYR A 58 -1.74 3.28 -6.58
CA TYR A 58 -2.71 4.19 -5.99
C TYR A 58 -3.97 3.47 -5.51
N VAL A 59 -4.54 2.55 -6.31
CA VAL A 59 -5.71 1.75 -5.92
C VAL A 59 -5.40 0.98 -4.64
N ILE A 60 -4.28 0.24 -4.62
CA ILE A 60 -3.87 -0.54 -3.43
C ILE A 60 -3.67 0.36 -2.22
N ALA A 61 -3.03 1.51 -2.40
CA ALA A 61 -2.84 2.48 -1.33
C ALA A 61 -4.17 3.04 -0.79
N ARG A 62 -5.15 3.28 -1.66
CA ARG A 62 -6.46 3.80 -1.28
C ARG A 62 -7.25 2.77 -0.47
N VAL A 63 -7.39 1.54 -0.97
CA VAL A 63 -8.25 0.52 -0.34
C VAL A 63 -7.63 -0.08 0.93
N ASN A 64 -6.33 0.10 1.13
CA ASN A 64 -5.61 -0.28 2.35
C ASN A 64 -5.30 0.92 3.27
N PHE A 65 -5.97 2.06 3.08
CA PHE A 65 -5.83 3.26 3.93
C PHE A 65 -4.39 3.75 4.11
N LEU A 66 -3.52 3.55 3.11
CA LEU A 66 -2.12 4.00 3.16
C LEU A 66 -2.00 5.52 3.08
N PHE A 67 -3.06 6.26 2.73
CA PHE A 67 -3.06 7.72 2.80
C PHE A 67 -3.37 8.26 4.20
N ASP A 68 -3.74 7.41 5.15
CA ASP A 68 -3.95 7.80 6.54
C ASP A 68 -2.61 7.81 7.30
N LYS A 69 -2.32 8.92 8.00
CA LYS A 69 -1.11 9.07 8.82
C LYS A 69 -1.06 8.09 9.99
N ALA A 70 -2.20 7.57 10.43
CA ALA A 70 -2.28 6.54 11.46
C ALA A 70 -1.82 5.17 10.94
N ASN A 71 -1.79 4.95 9.63
CA ASN A 71 -1.34 3.68 9.05
C ASN A 71 0.19 3.55 9.15
N ASN A 72 0.67 2.41 9.66
CA ASN A 72 2.11 2.13 9.76
C ASN A 72 2.83 2.14 8.39
N ASN A 73 2.09 1.91 7.31
CA ASN A 73 2.56 1.96 5.94
C ASN A 73 2.13 3.26 5.23
N PHE A 74 1.84 4.33 5.99
CA PHE A 74 1.43 5.63 5.47
C PHE A 74 2.31 6.07 4.29
N LEU A 75 1.74 6.66 3.26
CA LEU A 75 2.42 7.27 2.12
C LEU A 75 1.50 8.33 1.52
N THR A 76 2.09 9.33 0.85
CA THR A 76 1.29 10.37 0.19
C THR A 76 1.10 10.06 -1.28
N SER A 77 0.05 10.62 -1.87
CA SER A 77 -0.15 10.55 -3.32
C SER A 77 1.00 11.21 -4.10
N ASP A 78 1.67 12.21 -3.52
CA ASP A 78 2.91 12.80 -4.06
C ASP A 78 4.00 11.75 -4.25
N ILE A 79 4.27 10.91 -3.24
CA ILE A 79 5.31 9.88 -3.33
C ILE A 79 5.06 8.94 -4.50
N ILE A 80 3.81 8.49 -4.69
CA ILE A 80 3.44 7.64 -5.83
C ILE A 80 3.67 8.40 -7.15
N CYS A 81 3.11 9.60 -7.26
CA CYS A 81 3.12 10.35 -8.52
C CYS A 81 4.54 10.77 -8.92
N ASP A 82 5.35 11.22 -7.97
CA ASP A 82 6.73 11.62 -8.17
C ASP A 82 7.60 10.42 -8.56
N PHE A 83 7.41 9.26 -7.94
CA PHE A 83 8.17 8.04 -8.27
C PHE A 83 7.98 7.63 -9.74
N PHE A 84 6.75 7.67 -10.23
CA PHE A 84 6.43 7.30 -11.61
C PHE A 84 6.50 8.48 -12.60
N ASN A 85 6.83 9.70 -12.13
CA ASN A 85 6.79 10.93 -12.92
C ASN A 85 5.42 11.16 -13.62
N THR A 86 4.34 11.08 -12.84
CA THR A 86 2.95 11.21 -13.31
C THR A 86 2.22 12.37 -12.64
N LYS A 87 1.15 12.86 -13.26
CA LYS A 87 0.29 13.90 -12.67
C LYS A 87 -0.74 13.28 -11.74
N LYS A 88 -0.93 13.86 -10.55
CA LYS A 88 -1.92 13.41 -9.54
C LYS A 88 -3.31 13.22 -10.11
N THR A 89 -3.81 14.18 -10.88
CA THR A 89 -5.16 14.14 -11.46
C THR A 89 -5.30 12.98 -12.45
N THR A 90 -4.30 12.78 -13.32
CA THR A 90 -4.29 11.69 -14.29
C THR A 90 -4.24 10.33 -13.61
N THR A 91 -3.35 10.16 -12.64
CA THR A 91 -3.18 8.92 -11.89
C THR A 91 -4.41 8.59 -11.04
N GLY A 92 -4.93 9.58 -10.32
CA GLY A 92 -6.12 9.43 -9.46
C GLY A 92 -7.37 9.10 -10.27
N ASN A 93 -7.63 9.81 -11.38
CA ASN A 93 -8.78 9.54 -12.24
C ASN A 93 -8.72 8.14 -12.83
N LYS A 94 -7.55 7.69 -13.30
CA LYS A 94 -7.39 6.32 -13.81
C LYS A 94 -7.55 5.27 -12.70
N ALA A 95 -7.04 5.52 -11.49
CA ALA A 95 -7.26 4.64 -10.33
C ALA A 95 -8.76 4.49 -10.04
N THR A 96 -9.52 5.59 -10.03
CA THR A 96 -10.98 5.56 -9.89
C THR A 96 -11.66 4.77 -11.02
N THR A 97 -11.19 4.88 -12.27
CA THR A 97 -11.70 4.06 -13.38
C THR A 97 -11.44 2.57 -13.14
N ILE A 98 -10.26 2.20 -12.64
CA ILE A 98 -9.90 0.82 -12.33
C ILE A 98 -10.83 0.27 -11.25
N GLU A 99 -10.97 0.99 -10.12
CA GLU A 99 -11.85 0.62 -9.00
C GLU A 99 -13.29 0.39 -9.48
N LYS A 100 -13.86 1.34 -10.21
CA LYS A 100 -15.24 1.23 -10.73
C LYS A 100 -15.41 0.08 -11.71
N THR A 101 -14.43 -0.16 -12.58
CA THR A 101 -14.55 -1.21 -13.61
C THR A 101 -14.42 -2.61 -13.05
N LEU A 102 -13.57 -2.76 -12.03
CA LEU A 102 -13.31 -4.04 -11.35
C LEU A 102 -14.16 -4.24 -10.10
N ASN A 103 -14.97 -3.24 -9.72
CA ASN A 103 -15.76 -3.20 -8.49
C ASN A 103 -14.90 -3.44 -7.23
N ILE A 104 -13.73 -2.79 -7.18
CA ILE A 104 -12.81 -2.90 -6.05
C ILE A 104 -13.26 -1.91 -4.99
N GLY A 105 -13.50 -2.43 -3.79
CA GLY A 105 -13.88 -1.65 -2.61
C GLY A 105 -12.99 -1.95 -1.40
N ILE A 106 -13.32 -1.30 -0.29
CA ILE A 106 -12.72 -1.59 1.01
C ILE A 106 -13.16 -3.00 1.44
N GLY A 107 -12.23 -3.79 1.98
CA GLY A 107 -12.49 -5.18 2.37
C GLY A 107 -12.44 -6.19 1.23
N ASP A 108 -12.02 -5.78 0.02
CA ASP A 108 -11.85 -6.72 -1.11
C ASP A 108 -10.78 -7.76 -0.80
N THR A 109 -11.15 -9.04 -0.85
CA THR A 109 -10.30 -10.18 -0.49
C THR A 109 -9.08 -10.36 -1.40
N ASN A 110 -9.07 -9.74 -2.58
CA ASN A 110 -7.97 -9.84 -3.54
C ASN A 110 -7.00 -8.66 -3.47
N TYR A 111 -7.43 -7.51 -2.94
CA TYR A 111 -6.66 -6.27 -3.04
C TYR A 111 -6.45 -5.56 -1.69
N CYS A 112 -7.06 -6.06 -0.62
CA CYS A 112 -6.82 -5.61 0.74
C CYS A 112 -5.89 -6.57 1.49
N THR A 113 -5.18 -6.06 2.50
CA THR A 113 -4.45 -6.86 3.47
C THR A 113 -5.42 -7.63 4.37
N THR A 114 -4.92 -8.68 5.00
CA THR A 114 -5.67 -9.51 5.95
C THR A 114 -6.26 -8.67 7.07
N GLU A 115 -5.48 -7.71 7.60
CA GLU A 115 -5.97 -6.78 8.63
C GLU A 115 -7.20 -6.00 8.17
N ILE A 116 -7.18 -5.46 6.94
CA ILE A 116 -8.33 -4.72 6.40
C ILE A 116 -9.48 -5.66 6.09
N ILE A 117 -9.22 -6.84 5.53
CA ILE A 117 -10.27 -7.84 5.26
C ILE A 117 -11.00 -8.21 6.56
N GLU A 118 -10.27 -8.54 7.63
CA GLU A 118 -10.88 -8.93 8.91
C GLU A 118 -11.62 -7.77 9.60
N SER A 119 -11.19 -6.53 9.36
CA SER A 119 -11.86 -5.34 9.89
C SER A 119 -13.19 -5.04 9.19
N PHE A 120 -13.36 -5.50 7.94
CA PHE A 120 -14.54 -5.27 7.12
C PHE A 120 -15.33 -6.54 6.77
N SER A 121 -14.91 -7.69 7.30
CA SER A 121 -15.65 -8.95 7.27
C SER A 121 -16.42 -9.09 8.58
N PHE A 122 -17.67 -9.54 8.51
CA PHE A 122 -18.55 -9.63 9.67
C PHE A 122 -18.94 -11.08 9.93
N VAL A 123 -19.05 -11.43 11.21
CA VAL A 123 -19.53 -12.73 11.67
C VAL A 123 -20.72 -12.53 12.59
N GLU A 124 -21.64 -13.49 12.58
CA GLU A 124 -22.77 -13.53 13.50
C GLU A 124 -22.46 -14.51 14.64
N THR A 125 -22.63 -14.05 15.88
CA THR A 125 -22.50 -14.91 17.07
C THR A 125 -23.69 -15.84 17.21
N PRO A 126 -23.57 -16.93 18.01
CA PRO A 126 -24.71 -17.80 18.32
C PRO A 126 -25.92 -17.06 18.91
N ASP A 127 -25.68 -15.95 19.61
CA ASP A 127 -26.71 -15.11 20.22
C ASP A 127 -27.28 -14.03 19.28
N GLY A 128 -26.89 -14.02 18.00
CA GLY A 128 -27.42 -13.14 16.96
C GLY A 128 -26.75 -11.76 16.85
N PHE A 129 -25.68 -11.49 17.60
CA PHE A 129 -24.89 -10.26 17.43
C PHE A 129 -23.98 -10.33 16.20
N ILE A 130 -23.92 -9.24 15.43
CA ILE A 130 -23.00 -9.09 14.31
C ILE A 130 -21.80 -8.25 14.74
N LEU A 131 -20.59 -8.77 14.53
CA LEU A 131 -19.34 -8.08 14.84
C LEU A 131 -18.29 -8.28 13.73
N PRO A 132 -17.31 -7.37 13.61
CA PRO A 132 -16.17 -7.58 12.73
C PRO A 132 -15.40 -8.85 13.09
N GLN A 133 -14.90 -9.56 12.08
CA GLN A 133 -14.12 -10.78 12.24
C GLN A 133 -12.85 -10.53 13.05
N LYS A 134 -12.20 -9.37 12.87
CA LYS A 134 -11.04 -8.97 13.68
C LYS A 134 -11.36 -9.00 15.18
N MET A 135 -12.50 -8.43 15.56
CA MET A 135 -12.95 -8.40 16.95
C MET A 135 -13.29 -9.81 17.46
N ALA A 136 -13.94 -10.64 16.64
CA ALA A 136 -14.21 -12.04 16.98
C ALA A 136 -12.91 -12.83 17.21
N ASN A 137 -11.91 -12.67 16.33
CA ASN A 137 -10.61 -13.31 16.46
C ASN A 137 -9.88 -12.86 17.75
N GLU A 138 -9.96 -11.58 18.10
CA GLU A 138 -9.41 -11.04 19.35
C GLU A 138 -10.08 -11.64 20.59
N MET A 139 -11.42 -11.76 20.59
CA MET A 139 -12.17 -12.42 21.66
C MET A 139 -11.79 -13.89 21.81
N ILE A 140 -11.67 -14.63 20.69
CA ILE A 140 -11.29 -16.05 20.70
C ILE A 140 -9.88 -16.20 21.31
N LYS A 141 -8.92 -15.36 20.90
CA LYS A 141 -7.56 -15.37 21.47
C LYS A 141 -7.59 -15.17 22.98
N GLU A 142 -8.38 -14.20 23.47
CA GLU A 142 -8.51 -13.94 24.89
C GLU A 142 -9.09 -15.13 25.67
N ILE A 143 -10.10 -15.81 25.12
CA ILE A 143 -10.67 -17.00 25.73
C ILE A 143 -9.62 -18.11 25.84
N VAL A 144 -8.91 -18.41 24.74
CA VAL A 144 -7.88 -19.46 24.70
C VAL A 144 -6.82 -19.22 25.78
N ILE A 145 -6.33 -17.98 25.90
CA ILE A 145 -5.34 -17.60 26.92
C ILE A 145 -5.89 -17.84 28.34
N ARG A 146 -7.14 -17.46 28.61
CA ARG A 146 -7.77 -17.61 29.93
C ARG A 146 -8.01 -19.07 30.33
N THR A 147 -8.27 -19.95 29.37
CA THR A 147 -8.58 -21.37 29.62
C THR A 147 -7.37 -22.29 29.60
N ALA A 148 -6.20 -21.79 29.21
CA ALA A 148 -4.97 -22.57 29.10
C ALA A 148 -4.49 -23.09 30.47
N ASN A 149 -3.96 -24.32 30.49
CA ASN A 149 -3.30 -24.88 31.67
C ASN A 149 -1.88 -24.28 31.87
N ALA A 150 -1.21 -24.59 32.98
CA ALA A 150 0.08 -23.97 33.31
C ALA A 150 1.24 -24.28 32.33
N GLU A 151 1.15 -25.36 31.56
CA GLU A 151 2.11 -25.70 30.49
C GLU A 151 1.74 -24.96 29.21
N GLU A 152 0.48 -25.04 28.80
CA GLU A 152 -0.08 -24.34 27.63
C GLU A 152 0.08 -22.81 27.74
N SER A 153 -0.16 -22.22 28.91
CA SER A 153 0.03 -20.78 29.13
C SER A 153 1.48 -20.36 28.90
N ARG A 154 2.45 -21.18 29.33
CA ARG A 154 3.88 -20.89 29.10
C ARG A 154 4.21 -20.94 27.62
N GLU A 155 3.74 -21.96 26.91
CA GLU A 155 3.94 -22.08 25.46
C GLU A 155 3.28 -20.92 24.69
N ILE A 156 2.05 -20.55 25.06
CA ILE A 156 1.32 -19.42 24.47
C ILE A 156 2.07 -18.12 24.74
N ASP A 157 2.51 -17.87 25.97
CA ASP A 157 3.24 -16.66 26.34
C ASP A 157 4.56 -16.55 25.57
N GLU A 158 5.32 -17.64 25.47
CA GLU A 158 6.55 -17.69 24.68
C GLU A 158 6.28 -17.42 23.19
N PHE A 159 5.26 -18.05 22.62
CA PHE A 159 4.86 -17.83 21.23
C PHE A 159 4.43 -16.39 20.96
N MET A 160 3.59 -15.83 21.84
CA MET A 160 3.09 -14.46 21.71
C MET A 160 4.18 -13.43 21.91
N ALA A 161 5.11 -13.66 22.86
CA ALA A 161 6.29 -12.83 23.04
C ALA A 161 7.18 -12.85 21.79
N GLU A 162 7.40 -14.02 21.20
CA GLU A 162 8.17 -14.15 19.96
C GLU A 162 7.50 -13.43 18.79
N LYS A 163 6.20 -13.61 18.60
CA LYS A 163 5.44 -12.89 17.57
C LYS A 163 5.51 -11.38 17.76
N LYS A 164 5.35 -10.90 19.00
CA LYS A 164 5.46 -9.48 19.32
C LYS A 164 6.85 -8.94 19.03
N ARG A 165 7.92 -9.67 19.37
CA ARG A 165 9.30 -9.30 19.01
C ARG A 165 9.48 -9.18 17.50
N GLN A 166 8.99 -10.16 16.73
CA GLN A 166 9.06 -10.13 15.27
C GLN A 166 8.30 -8.93 14.68
N GLU A 167 7.12 -8.62 15.21
CA GLU A 167 6.33 -7.45 14.80
C GLU A 167 7.00 -6.13 15.16
N GLU A 168 7.59 -6.03 16.36
CA GLU A 168 8.34 -4.86 16.82
C GLU A 168 9.60 -4.65 15.97
N GLU A 169 10.38 -5.70 15.70
CA GLU A 169 11.53 -5.65 14.80
C GLU A 169 11.13 -5.24 13.38
N ALA A 170 10.09 -5.87 12.82
CA ALA A 170 9.57 -5.50 11.52
C ALA A 170 9.09 -4.05 11.51
N GLY A 171 8.41 -3.61 12.57
CA GLY A 171 7.97 -2.23 12.78
C GLY A 171 9.14 -1.25 12.84
N GLN A 172 10.20 -1.59 13.55
CA GLN A 172 11.40 -0.78 13.68
C GLN A 172 12.15 -0.68 12.35
N ARG A 173 12.39 -1.81 11.66
CA ARG A 173 12.97 -1.82 10.30
C ARG A 173 12.16 -0.96 9.33
N ARG A 174 10.83 -1.00 9.41
CA ARG A 174 9.94 -0.14 8.60
C ARG A 174 10.12 1.34 8.94
N ARG A 175 10.19 1.70 10.23
CA ARG A 175 10.41 3.09 10.69
C ARG A 175 11.77 3.61 10.23
N GLU A 176 12.83 2.82 10.37
CA GLU A 176 14.19 3.17 9.95
C GLU A 176 14.26 3.41 8.44
N ARG A 177 13.75 2.46 7.65
CA ARG A 177 13.62 2.59 6.20
C ARG A 177 12.80 3.83 5.82
N ARG A 178 11.76 4.14 6.58
CA ARG A 178 10.94 5.33 6.33
C ARG A 178 11.69 6.63 6.66
N ALA A 179 12.46 6.65 7.73
CA ALA A 179 13.30 7.78 8.07
C ALA A 179 14.36 8.03 7.00
N GLU A 180 14.94 6.98 6.42
CA GLU A 180 15.84 7.07 5.26
C GLU A 180 15.13 7.63 4.03
N ILE A 181 13.98 7.05 3.65
CA ILE A 181 13.17 7.54 2.52
C ILE A 181 12.78 9.02 2.69
N ASN A 182 12.38 9.43 3.89
CA ASN A 182 12.00 10.81 4.17
C ASN A 182 13.21 11.76 4.06
N ARG A 183 14.40 11.32 4.49
CA ARG A 183 15.66 12.07 4.30
C ARG A 183 15.96 12.26 2.81
N GLU A 184 15.90 11.19 2.01
CA GLU A 184 16.10 11.29 0.56
C GLU A 184 15.08 12.23 -0.12
N ILE A 185 13.81 12.17 0.29
CA ILE A 185 12.76 13.06 -0.25
C ILE A 185 13.07 14.51 0.13
N ALA A 186 13.50 14.78 1.36
CA ALA A 186 13.86 16.13 1.81
C ALA A 186 15.06 16.68 1.01
N GLU A 187 16.10 15.87 0.80
CA GLU A 187 17.26 16.24 -0.01
C GLU A 187 16.88 16.56 -1.46
N LYS A 188 16.08 15.69 -2.10
CA LYS A 188 15.58 15.93 -3.47
C LYS A 188 14.77 17.22 -3.55
N LYS A 189 13.96 17.52 -2.53
CA LYS A 189 13.20 18.77 -2.47
C LYS A 189 14.11 20.00 -2.29
N SER A 190 15.18 19.90 -1.49
CA SER A 190 16.15 21.00 -1.34
C SER A 190 16.84 21.30 -2.67
N LYS A 191 17.41 20.26 -3.30
CA LYS A 191 18.09 20.38 -4.61
C LYS A 191 17.18 20.99 -5.68
N LYS A 192 15.93 20.55 -5.75
CA LYS A 192 14.96 21.10 -6.69
C LYS A 192 14.69 22.59 -6.45
N LYS A 193 14.58 23.03 -5.19
CA LYS A 193 14.41 24.44 -4.84
C LYS A 193 15.64 25.27 -5.23
N GLU A 194 16.84 24.76 -4.98
CA GLU A 194 18.10 25.41 -5.37
C GLU A 194 18.20 25.58 -6.89
N GLU A 195 17.88 24.54 -7.66
CA GLU A 195 17.85 24.60 -9.13
C GLU A 195 16.81 25.61 -9.66
N GLU A 196 15.63 25.67 -9.04
CA GLU A 196 14.57 26.59 -9.42
C GLU A 196 14.97 28.04 -9.13
N GLN A 197 15.60 28.29 -7.98
CA GLN A 197 16.15 29.59 -7.63
C GLN A 197 17.28 30.01 -8.57
N ALA A 198 18.19 29.10 -8.94
CA ALA A 198 19.26 29.37 -9.89
C ALA A 198 18.71 29.77 -11.27
N LYS A 199 17.67 29.08 -11.77
CA LYS A 199 16.99 29.43 -13.02
C LYS A 199 16.32 30.80 -12.97
N ILE A 200 15.73 31.17 -11.82
CA ILE A 200 15.15 32.50 -11.63
C ILE A 200 16.24 33.57 -11.68
N ASN A 201 17.34 33.37 -10.95
CA ASN A 201 18.47 34.31 -10.92
C ASN A 201 19.09 34.48 -12.32
N GLU A 202 19.27 33.39 -13.08
CA GLU A 202 19.81 33.42 -14.45
C GLU A 202 18.89 34.18 -15.41
N ARG A 203 17.57 34.00 -15.29
CA ARG A 203 16.59 34.76 -16.09
C ARG A 203 16.58 36.24 -15.75
N GLN A 204 16.75 36.59 -14.46
CA GLN A 204 16.86 37.98 -14.03
C GLN A 204 18.12 38.64 -14.58
N LEU A 205 19.26 37.94 -14.58
CA LEU A 205 20.52 38.43 -15.17
C LEU A 205 20.45 38.65 -16.69
N LYS A 206 19.59 37.93 -17.41
CA LYS A 206 19.38 38.09 -18.87
C LYS A 206 18.41 39.22 -19.25
N LEU A 207 17.77 39.86 -18.27
CA LEU A 207 16.83 40.97 -18.45
C LEU A 207 17.49 42.36 -18.25
N TRP A 208 18.79 42.39 -17.94
CA TRP A 208 19.64 43.57 -17.87
C TRP A 208 20.74 43.47 -18.94
#